data_AF-A0A5C4RH42-F1
#
_entry.id   AF-A0A5C4RH42-F1
#
_cell.length_a   1.000
_cell.length_b   1.000
_cell.length_c   1.000
_cell.angle_alpha   90.00
_cell.angle_beta   90.00
_cell.angle_gamma   90.00
#
_symmetry.space_group_name_H-M   'P 1'
#
loop_
_entity.id
_entity.type
_entity.pdbx_description
1 polymer ?
#
loop_
_entity_poly.entity_id
_entity_poly.type
_entity_poly.pdbx_seq_one_letter_code
_entity_poly.pdbx_strand_id
1 'polypeptide(L)'
;MADKILADIYGRGWAFPLQFSSQEGVIMAAGAEHVRQSMKILFLTEPGERIMREDYGCGLNDYMFENISDELMAGIQTRIEERILRYEPRAEMTEIKVNQKTDLPNTLHIQVKYALRGSEIIQQIEGILEIGEGPIEVSYEQTTGG
;
A
#
# COMPACT_ATOMS: atom_id res chain seq x y z
N MET A 1 19.73 13.22 11.58
CA MET A 1 20.43 13.70 10.36
C MET A 1 19.98 12.92 9.13
N ALA A 2 19.97 11.59 9.18
CA ALA A 2 19.43 10.73 8.12
C ALA A 2 17.97 11.06 7.76
N ASP A 3 17.08 11.22 8.74
CA ASP A 3 15.65 11.52 8.47
C ASP A 3 15.42 12.82 7.70
N LYS A 4 16.27 13.83 7.96
CA LYS A 4 16.19 15.10 7.24
C LYS A 4 16.60 14.95 5.78
N ILE A 5 17.67 14.20 5.51
CA ILE A 5 18.11 13.89 4.14
C ILE A 5 17.02 13.13 3.39
N LEU A 6 16.42 12.13 4.02
CA LEU A 6 15.31 11.38 3.41
C LEU A 6 14.11 12.29 3.13
N ALA A 7 13.77 13.18 4.05
CA ALA A 7 12.69 14.15 3.85
C ALA A 7 12.98 15.12 2.69
N ASP A 8 14.23 15.52 2.49
CA ASP A 8 14.64 16.39 1.39
C ASP A 8 14.56 15.67 0.03
N ILE A 9 14.86 14.36 -0.01
CA ILE A 9 14.85 13.55 -1.25
C ILE A 9 13.43 13.08 -1.61
N TYR A 10 12.69 12.50 -0.65
CA TYR A 10 11.38 11.88 -0.90
C TYR A 10 10.19 12.77 -0.50
N GLY A 11 10.48 13.97 -0.03
CA GLY A 11 9.52 15.01 0.27
C GLY A 11 8.77 14.80 1.58
N ARG A 12 7.77 15.67 1.77
CA ARG A 12 6.83 15.66 2.88
C ARG A 12 5.40 15.78 2.36
N GLY A 13 4.48 15.07 2.98
CA GLY A 13 3.05 15.08 2.65
C GLY A 13 2.20 14.93 3.90
N TRP A 14 0.90 15.09 3.76
CA TRP A 14 -0.03 14.83 4.87
C TRP A 14 0.03 13.35 5.25
N ALA A 15 0.01 13.07 6.54
CA ALA A 15 0.01 11.69 7.01
C ALA A 15 -1.32 10.98 6.65
N PHE A 16 -1.24 9.69 6.42
CA PHE A 16 -2.38 8.79 6.24
C PHE A 16 -2.35 7.66 7.29
N PRO A 17 -3.41 7.52 8.12
CA PRO A 17 -4.66 8.30 8.11
C PRO A 17 -4.45 9.76 8.56
N LEU A 18 -5.33 10.64 8.07
CA LEU A 18 -5.23 12.08 8.32
C LEU A 18 -5.45 12.39 9.80
N GLN A 19 -4.50 13.11 10.40
CA GLN A 19 -4.50 13.43 11.83
C GLN A 19 -4.16 14.90 12.03
N PHE A 20 -4.71 15.46 13.11
CA PHE A 20 -4.48 16.84 13.51
C PHE A 20 -4.07 16.90 14.99
N SER A 21 -3.11 17.75 15.31
CA SER A 21 -2.74 18.08 16.69
C SER A 21 -2.87 19.58 16.92
N SER A 22 -3.14 19.96 18.17
CA SER A 22 -3.25 21.38 18.56
C SER A 22 -1.91 22.13 18.47
N GLN A 23 -0.79 21.40 18.47
CA GLN A 23 0.56 21.97 18.48
C GLN A 23 1.15 22.10 17.07
N GLU A 24 0.96 21.08 16.23
CA GLU A 24 1.61 20.98 14.90
C GLU A 24 0.63 21.19 13.74
N GLY A 25 -0.67 21.31 14.03
CA GLY A 25 -1.70 21.36 13.00
C GLY A 25 -1.85 19.99 12.33
N VAL A 26 -1.68 19.92 11.02
CA VAL A 26 -1.76 18.64 10.30
C VAL A 26 -0.49 17.82 10.51
N ILE A 27 -0.66 16.55 10.87
CA ILE A 27 0.47 15.63 11.01
C ILE A 27 1.03 15.30 9.63
N MET A 28 2.35 15.39 9.48
CA MET A 28 3.05 15.21 8.21
C MET A 28 3.82 13.88 8.21
N ALA A 29 3.77 13.16 7.09
CA ALA A 29 4.69 12.08 6.78
C ALA A 29 5.86 12.62 5.95
N ALA A 30 7.06 12.10 6.18
CA ALA A 30 8.29 12.56 5.55
C ALA A 30 9.18 11.39 5.12
N GLY A 31 9.98 11.60 4.08
CA GLY A 31 11.02 10.65 3.70
C GLY A 31 10.48 9.27 3.33
N ALA A 32 11.10 8.23 3.88
CA ALA A 32 10.68 6.83 3.70
C ALA A 32 9.21 6.60 4.05
N GLU A 33 8.73 7.21 5.13
CA GLU A 33 7.36 7.05 5.61
C GLU A 33 6.35 7.66 4.64
N HIS A 34 6.70 8.78 3.99
CA HIS A 34 5.86 9.39 2.96
C HIS A 34 5.68 8.46 1.75
N VAL A 35 6.74 7.76 1.33
CA VAL A 35 6.65 6.77 0.25
C VAL A 35 5.79 5.58 0.68
N ARG A 36 6.02 5.05 1.89
CA ARG A 36 5.24 3.93 2.43
C ARG A 36 3.75 4.23 2.51
N GLN A 37 3.37 5.42 2.95
CA GLN A 37 1.98 5.84 3.03
C GLN A 37 1.36 6.09 1.65
N SER A 38 2.13 6.63 0.70
CA SER A 38 1.67 6.78 -0.69
C SER A 38 1.35 5.41 -1.33
N MET A 39 2.20 4.40 -1.11
CA MET A 39 1.92 3.01 -1.49
C MET A 39 0.64 2.47 -0.84
N LYS A 40 0.45 2.72 0.46
CA LYS A 40 -0.78 2.31 1.17
C LYS A 40 -2.02 2.96 0.55
N ILE A 41 -1.97 4.25 0.23
CA ILE A 41 -3.07 4.95 -0.44
C ILE A 41 -3.34 4.32 -1.81
N LEU A 42 -2.30 4.03 -2.60
CA LEU A 42 -2.45 3.37 -3.91
C LEU A 42 -3.19 2.03 -3.79
N PHE A 43 -2.79 1.18 -2.83
CA PHE A 43 -3.42 -0.14 -2.64
C PHE A 43 -4.86 -0.07 -2.12
N LEU A 44 -5.20 0.94 -1.32
CA LEU A 44 -6.54 1.12 -0.76
C LEU A 44 -7.49 1.88 -1.68
N THR A 45 -7.01 2.41 -2.81
CA THR A 45 -7.83 3.17 -3.75
C THR A 45 -8.15 2.30 -4.97
N GLU A 46 -9.42 2.31 -5.36
CA GLU A 46 -9.87 1.68 -6.60
C GLU A 46 -9.88 2.68 -7.77
N PRO A 47 -9.54 2.23 -8.99
CA PRO A 47 -9.72 3.04 -10.19
C PRO A 47 -11.17 3.58 -10.29
N GLY A 48 -11.30 4.87 -10.60
CA GLY A 48 -12.57 5.59 -10.66
C GLY A 48 -12.93 6.36 -9.39
N GLU A 49 -12.32 6.06 -8.24
CA GLU A 49 -12.64 6.76 -6.98
C GLU A 49 -12.12 8.21 -6.95
N ARG A 50 -11.03 8.49 -7.67
CA ARG A 50 -10.41 9.83 -7.68
C ARG A 50 -10.89 10.69 -8.83
N ILE A 51 -11.57 11.78 -8.48
CA ILE A 51 -12.02 12.82 -9.40
C ILE A 51 -10.85 13.33 -10.26
N MET A 52 -11.04 13.38 -11.58
CA MET A 52 -10.04 13.77 -12.58
C MET A 52 -8.77 12.90 -12.63
N ARG A 53 -8.78 11.73 -11.96
CA ARG A 53 -7.70 10.75 -11.93
C ARG A 53 -8.26 9.33 -11.91
N GLU A 54 -9.13 9.03 -12.86
CA GLU A 54 -9.88 7.77 -12.93
C GLU A 54 -8.97 6.53 -12.98
N ASP A 55 -7.79 6.61 -13.61
CA ASP A 55 -6.88 5.48 -13.66
C ASP A 55 -6.15 5.18 -12.33
N TYR A 56 -6.15 6.10 -11.36
CA TYR A 56 -5.39 5.94 -10.12
C TYR A 56 -6.05 4.92 -9.19
N GLY A 57 -5.24 4.00 -8.67
CA GLY A 57 -5.67 2.93 -7.77
C GLY A 57 -4.99 1.62 -8.15
N CYS A 58 -4.96 0.65 -7.24
CA CYS A 58 -4.39 -0.65 -7.55
C CYS A 58 -5.37 -1.53 -8.34
N GLY A 59 -6.67 -1.45 -8.01
CA GLY A 59 -7.70 -2.24 -8.67
C GLY A 59 -7.64 -3.71 -8.23
N LEU A 60 -7.43 -3.96 -6.93
CA LEU A 60 -7.34 -5.34 -6.43
C LEU A 60 -8.72 -5.96 -6.26
N ASN A 61 -9.77 -5.15 -6.20
CA ASN A 61 -11.14 -5.65 -6.09
C ASN A 61 -11.60 -6.38 -7.35
N ASP A 62 -10.96 -6.14 -8.50
CA ASP A 62 -11.21 -6.86 -9.75
C ASP A 62 -11.02 -8.40 -9.61
N TYR A 63 -10.27 -8.84 -8.60
CA TYR A 63 -9.98 -10.25 -8.34
C TYR A 63 -10.88 -10.88 -7.27
N MET A 64 -11.80 -10.13 -6.66
CA MET A 64 -12.73 -10.67 -5.68
C MET A 64 -13.63 -11.73 -6.32
N PHE A 65 -13.96 -12.77 -5.56
CA PHE A 65 -14.78 -13.92 -5.98
C PHE A 65 -14.16 -14.83 -7.07
N GLU A 66 -12.93 -14.56 -7.51
CA GLU A 66 -12.21 -15.45 -8.42
C GLU A 66 -11.76 -16.74 -7.70
N ASN A 67 -11.49 -17.79 -8.48
CA ASN A 67 -10.87 -18.99 -7.92
C ASN A 67 -9.37 -18.75 -7.71
N ILE A 68 -8.87 -19.05 -6.51
CA ILE A 68 -7.44 -18.95 -6.24
C ILE A 68 -6.71 -20.03 -7.05
N SER A 69 -5.87 -19.56 -7.98
CA SER A 69 -4.98 -20.37 -8.79
C SER A 69 -3.62 -19.67 -8.94
N ASP A 70 -2.61 -20.39 -9.43
CA ASP A 70 -1.29 -19.80 -9.70
C ASP A 70 -1.38 -18.67 -10.74
N GLU A 71 -2.28 -18.80 -11.72
CA GLU A 71 -2.54 -17.76 -12.72
C GLU A 71 -3.14 -16.49 -12.09
N LEU A 72 -4.09 -16.62 -11.15
CA LEU A 72 -4.66 -15.49 -10.42
C LEU A 72 -3.57 -14.74 -9.63
N MET A 73 -2.75 -15.50 -8.88
CA MET A 73 -1.67 -14.93 -8.05
C MET A 73 -0.62 -14.22 -8.91
N ALA A 74 -0.25 -14.80 -10.06
CA ALA A 74 0.66 -14.16 -11.03
C ALA A 74 0.04 -12.89 -11.64
N GLY A 75 -1.26 -12.90 -11.92
CA GLY A 75 -2.01 -11.73 -12.40
C GLY A 75 -2.01 -10.59 -11.39
N ILE A 76 -2.26 -10.89 -10.11
CA ILE A 76 -2.19 -9.91 -9.01
C ILE A 76 -0.78 -9.35 -8.87
N GLN A 77 0.25 -10.20 -8.93
CA GLN A 77 1.64 -9.74 -8.87
C GLN A 77 1.96 -8.75 -10.00
N THR A 78 1.58 -9.09 -11.24
CA THR A 78 1.79 -8.23 -12.42
C THR A 78 1.05 -6.91 -12.26
N ARG A 79 -0.20 -6.94 -11.80
CA ARG A 79 -0.99 -5.73 -11.53
C ARG A 79 -0.31 -4.82 -10.52
N ILE A 80 0.13 -5.37 -9.39
CA ILE A 80 0.81 -4.61 -8.33
C ILE A 80 2.07 -3.95 -8.89
N GLU A 81 2.89 -4.69 -9.64
CA GLU A 81 4.11 -4.18 -10.24
C GLU A 81 3.84 -3.00 -11.21
N GLU A 82 2.89 -3.16 -12.13
CA GLU A 82 2.50 -2.13 -13.09
C GLU A 82 1.99 -0.85 -12.39
N ARG A 83 1.16 -1.01 -11.36
CA ARG A 83 0.56 0.12 -10.63
C ARG A 83 1.61 0.89 -9.84
N ILE A 84 2.54 0.20 -9.18
CA ILE A 84 3.63 0.83 -8.44
C ILE A 84 4.57 1.55 -9.41
N LEU A 85 4.94 0.90 -10.51
CA LEU A 85 5.79 1.51 -11.53
C LEU A 85 5.17 2.81 -12.09
N ARG A 86 3.85 2.84 -12.27
CA ARG A 86 3.13 4.01 -12.81
C ARG A 86 2.92 5.12 -11.78
N TYR A 87 2.59 4.79 -10.53
CA TYR A 87 2.09 5.77 -9.56
C TYR A 87 3.04 6.07 -8.39
N GLU A 88 4.05 5.23 -8.15
CA GLU A 88 5.03 5.45 -7.07
C GLU A 88 6.48 5.25 -7.55
N PRO A 89 7.01 6.15 -8.40
CA PRO A 89 8.34 6.02 -9.00
C PRO A 89 9.50 6.19 -8.01
N ARG A 90 9.22 6.49 -6.74
CA ARG A 90 10.22 6.57 -5.65
C ARG A 90 10.50 5.19 -5.03
N ALA A 91 9.66 4.19 -5.29
CA ALA A 91 9.85 2.82 -4.84
C ALA A 91 10.36 1.96 -6.01
N GLU A 92 11.51 1.30 -5.84
CA GLU A 92 12.04 0.33 -6.79
C GLU A 92 11.73 -1.09 -6.28
N MET A 93 10.84 -1.79 -6.99
CA MET A 93 10.41 -3.14 -6.62
C MET A 93 11.58 -4.12 -6.61
N THR A 94 11.70 -4.88 -5.52
CA THR A 94 12.71 -5.94 -5.40
C THR A 94 12.08 -7.32 -5.36
N GLU A 95 10.92 -7.46 -4.72
CA GLU A 95 10.20 -8.72 -4.62
C GLU A 95 8.71 -8.48 -4.37
N ILE A 96 7.85 -9.17 -5.10
CA ILE A 96 6.42 -9.28 -4.82
C ILE A 96 6.12 -10.76 -4.61
N LYS A 97 5.46 -11.08 -3.49
CA LYS A 97 4.99 -12.43 -3.17
C LYS A 97 3.50 -12.39 -2.92
N VAL A 98 2.78 -13.28 -3.58
CA VAL A 98 1.36 -13.52 -3.34
C VAL A 98 1.25 -15.00 -2.98
N ASN A 99 0.81 -15.30 -1.76
CA ASN A 99 0.67 -16.66 -1.28
C ASN A 99 -0.72 -16.86 -0.69
N GLN A 100 -1.35 -17.99 -0.99
CA GLN A 100 -2.56 -18.42 -0.29
C GLN A 100 -2.24 -18.75 1.17
N LYS A 101 -3.06 -18.27 2.11
CA LYS A 101 -2.93 -18.59 3.52
C LYS A 101 -3.39 -20.03 3.79
N THR A 102 -2.60 -20.78 4.56
CA THR A 102 -2.90 -22.19 4.89
C THR A 102 -4.08 -22.31 5.88
N ASP A 103 -4.22 -21.35 6.78
CA ASP A 103 -5.28 -21.25 7.80
C ASP A 103 -6.60 -20.69 7.24
N LEU A 104 -6.53 -19.88 6.18
CA LEU A 104 -7.68 -19.22 5.55
C LEU A 104 -7.63 -19.42 4.02
N PRO A 105 -8.23 -20.49 3.49
CA PRO A 105 -8.09 -20.87 2.08
C PRO A 105 -8.63 -19.84 1.09
N ASN A 106 -9.53 -18.95 1.50
CA ASN A 106 -10.08 -17.87 0.68
C ASN A 106 -9.25 -16.57 0.74
N THR A 107 -8.06 -16.61 1.33
CA THR A 107 -7.28 -15.42 1.67
C THR A 107 -5.89 -15.48 1.05
N LEU A 108 -5.50 -14.40 0.37
CA LEU A 108 -4.17 -14.19 -0.17
C LEU A 108 -3.39 -13.24 0.73
N HIS A 109 -2.18 -13.64 1.11
CA HIS A 109 -1.19 -12.80 1.74
C HIS A 109 -0.26 -12.20 0.68
N ILE A 110 -0.21 -10.88 0.63
CA ILE A 110 0.57 -10.11 -0.34
C ILE A 110 1.71 -9.43 0.41
N GLN A 111 2.94 -9.68 -0.03
CA GLN A 111 4.14 -9.01 0.47
C GLN A 111 4.83 -8.28 -0.68
N VAL A 112 5.12 -7.01 -0.48
CA VAL A 112 5.82 -6.16 -1.45
C VAL A 112 7.07 -5.60 -0.78
N LYS A 113 8.24 -5.99 -1.28
CA LYS A 113 9.53 -5.44 -0.89
C LYS A 113 10.05 -4.49 -1.96
N TYR A 114 10.64 -3.40 -1.50
CA TYR A 114 11.19 -2.38 -2.37
C TYR A 114 12.40 -1.70 -1.75
N ALA A 115 13.27 -1.19 -2.60
CA ALA A 115 14.25 -0.19 -2.21
C ALA A 115 13.68 1.21 -2.44
N LEU A 116 14.05 2.17 -1.60
CA LEU A 116 13.84 3.57 -1.92
C LEU A 116 14.83 3.99 -3.01
N ARG A 117 14.29 4.51 -4.11
CA ARG A 117 15.05 4.81 -5.33
C ARG A 117 16.27 5.69 -5.06
N GLY A 118 17.44 5.19 -5.45
CA GLY A 118 18.71 5.89 -5.22
C GLY A 118 19.26 5.71 -3.80
N SER A 119 18.83 4.68 -3.07
CA SER A 119 19.38 4.31 -1.76
C SER A 119 19.35 2.79 -1.55
N GLU A 120 20.13 2.32 -0.57
CA GLU A 120 20.15 0.92 -0.12
C GLU A 120 19.07 0.61 0.94
N ILE A 121 18.12 1.53 1.17
CA ILE A 121 17.11 1.38 2.20
C ILE A 121 15.99 0.49 1.66
N ILE A 122 15.92 -0.73 2.18
CA ILE A 122 14.84 -1.68 1.88
C ILE A 122 13.67 -1.44 2.82
N GLN A 123 12.47 -1.49 2.26
CA GLN A 123 11.18 -1.37 2.93
C GLN A 123 10.29 -2.54 2.51
N GLN A 124 9.28 -2.82 3.34
CA GLN A 124 8.30 -3.87 3.08
C GLN A 124 6.92 -3.40 3.48
N ILE A 125 5.92 -3.75 2.66
CA ILE A 125 4.51 -3.60 2.97
C ILE A 125 3.85 -4.97 2.81
N GLU A 126 2.95 -5.28 3.73
CA GLU A 126 2.16 -6.50 3.72
C GLU A 126 0.68 -6.15 3.73
N GLY A 127 -0.12 -6.99 3.09
CA GLY A 127 -1.55 -6.85 3.00
C GLY A 127 -2.24 -8.20 2.86
N ILE A 128 -3.52 -8.20 3.14
CA ILE A 128 -4.40 -9.35 3.01
C ILE A 128 -5.45 -8.99 1.96
N LEU A 129 -5.69 -9.91 1.03
CA LEU A 129 -6.80 -9.85 0.09
C LEU A 129 -7.69 -11.07 0.33
N GLU A 130 -8.90 -10.82 0.80
CA GLU A 130 -9.91 -11.85 1.01
C GLU A 130 -10.74 -11.99 -0.27
N ILE A 131 -10.66 -13.15 -0.90
CA ILE A 131 -11.32 -13.42 -2.19
C ILE A 131 -12.77 -13.89 -1.98
N GLY A 132 -13.07 -14.46 -0.81
CA GLY A 132 -14.34 -15.15 -0.52
C GLY A 132 -15.48 -14.30 0.02
N GLU A 133 -15.26 -13.05 0.43
CA GLU A 133 -16.30 -12.18 0.98
C GLU A 133 -16.32 -10.81 0.28
N GLY A 134 -17.51 -10.21 0.20
CA GLY A 134 -17.68 -8.79 -0.14
C GLY A 134 -17.02 -7.87 0.91
N PRO A 135 -17.15 -6.53 0.79
CA PRO A 135 -16.18 -5.55 1.28
C PRO A 135 -15.73 -5.74 2.73
N ILE A 136 -14.40 -5.62 2.91
CA ILE A 136 -13.61 -5.72 4.14
C ILE A 136 -14.23 -4.95 5.32
N GLU A 137 -14.48 -5.65 6.44
CA GLU A 137 -14.63 -5.01 7.75
C GLU A 137 -13.25 -4.62 8.29
N VAL A 138 -12.95 -3.32 8.30
CA VAL A 138 -11.75 -2.79 8.96
C VAL A 138 -12.02 -2.73 10.46
N SER A 139 -11.42 -3.64 11.23
CA SER A 139 -11.42 -3.56 12.69
C SER A 139 -10.42 -2.51 13.17
N TYR A 140 -10.92 -1.43 13.79
CA TYR A 140 -10.13 -0.47 14.56
C TYR A 140 -10.20 -0.84 16.04
N GLU A 141 -9.07 -1.20 16.66
CA GLU A 141 -8.97 -1.20 18.11
C GLU A 141 -8.94 0.26 18.59
N GLN A 142 -10.05 0.73 19.17
CA GLN A 142 -10.02 1.95 19.98
C GLN A 142 -9.30 1.63 21.28
N THR A 143 -8.02 1.99 21.37
CA THR A 143 -7.36 2.05 22.67
C THR A 143 -7.96 3.21 23.45
N THR A 144 -8.84 2.89 24.39
CA THR A 144 -9.28 3.82 25.44
C THR A 144 -8.05 4.29 26.20
N GLY A 145 -7.81 5.60 26.23
CA GLY A 145 -6.68 6.17 26.97
C GLY A 145 -6.95 7.58 27.48
N GLY A 146 -7.16 7.67 28.80
CA GLY A 146 -6.69 8.74 29.68
C GLY A 146 -7.42 10.07 29.66
#